data_AF-A0A969AQH5-F1
#
_entry.id   AF-A0A969AQH5-F1
#
_cell.length_a   1.000
_cell.length_b   1.000
_cell.length_c   1.000
_cell.angle_alpha   90.00
_cell.angle_beta   90.00
_cell.angle_gamma   90.00
#
_symmetry.space_group_name_H-M   'P 1'
#
loop_
_entity.id
_entity.type
_entity.pdbx_description
1 polymer ?
#
loop_
_entity_poly.entity_id
_entity_poly.type
_entity_poly.pdbx_seq_one_letter_code
_entity_poly.pdbx_strand_id
1 'polypeptide(L)'
;MASLKDQSDLLWADLQSSSGKNELLRLGSGRSAFYQGAYLKGIGRTSLAANWNDTSDIYHGTGHMYASPAVREYISSVFLKAQGLEYTIVPCTDFLLRPMDSDFYQGHLSLCEQRQYDMPLVDKTLQAITVKPGDFARPGNIVWLLSRMSPQADQLITLCHCLMNWSLPPSQNHQTHQVTPSAVIEAINFGIYQGVRNIQLHNQLGLFWGSIMNNYALDGRFLDLENATFIAPGLVGEFVSQGQSPVCATPNAMRDRSPSILGMEVLGYAKASRDFVLRIKVELQRLYSEAIDDTCKSWLSQMLQAWESVFSPGSLLFNTAVLKEMAIAPYIERGGNMEIASQLADLLLSDLGLNSSESEDMMPDLHNIQWTLLEKSIPQPEPIAKVDIWCPSWQGESTFQADWSLADTVNQKIFEAFEMTEPQSVMSLVSEIEQYFEQTLG
;
A
#
# COMPACT_ATOMS: atom_id res chain seq x y z
N MET A 1 28.58 21.68 -14.29
CA MET A 1 28.02 20.67 -13.36
C MET A 1 28.56 20.98 -11.98
N ALA A 2 27.73 21.51 -11.07
CA ALA A 2 28.12 21.63 -9.67
C ALA A 2 28.50 20.25 -9.14
N SER A 3 29.61 20.11 -8.43
CA SER A 3 30.05 18.80 -7.93
C SER A 3 28.98 18.24 -7.00
N LEU A 4 28.47 17.05 -7.32
CA LEU A 4 27.43 16.31 -6.59
C LEU A 4 27.74 16.03 -5.09
N LYS A 5 28.87 16.50 -4.56
CA LYS A 5 29.24 16.38 -3.15
C LYS A 5 28.39 17.24 -2.19
N ASP A 6 27.71 18.27 -2.69
CA ASP A 6 26.80 19.13 -1.88
C ASP A 6 25.35 18.60 -1.81
N GLN A 7 25.05 17.47 -2.46
CA GLN A 7 23.69 16.92 -2.48
C GLN A 7 23.33 16.05 -1.27
N SER A 8 24.32 15.69 -0.43
CA SER A 8 24.08 14.88 0.78
C SER A 8 23.26 15.62 1.84
N ASP A 9 23.22 16.94 1.77
CA ASP A 9 22.57 17.79 2.77
C ASP A 9 21.20 18.29 2.30
N LEU A 10 20.78 17.87 1.10
CA LEU A 10 19.49 18.25 0.52
C LEU A 10 18.39 17.28 0.95
N LEU A 11 17.25 17.87 1.30
CA LEU A 11 15.99 17.18 1.54
C LEU A 11 15.18 17.15 0.24
N TRP A 12 15.02 15.97 -0.35
CA TRP A 12 14.40 15.80 -1.66
C TRP A 12 12.91 15.48 -1.53
N ALA A 13 12.06 16.31 -2.13
CA ALA A 13 10.61 16.15 -2.07
C ALA A 13 10.15 14.90 -2.85
N ASP A 14 9.20 14.16 -2.27
CA ASP A 14 8.59 12.98 -2.89
C ASP A 14 7.45 13.39 -3.85
N LEU A 15 7.81 13.85 -5.04
CA LEU A 15 6.89 14.33 -6.09
C LEU A 15 6.13 13.19 -6.76
N GLN A 16 4.80 13.23 -6.72
CA GLN A 16 3.90 12.20 -7.26
C GLN A 16 2.66 12.81 -7.89
N SER A 17 2.11 12.12 -8.87
CA SER A 17 0.75 12.33 -9.34
C SER A 17 0.04 10.99 -9.38
N SER A 18 -1.18 10.93 -8.85
CA SER A 18 -2.01 9.73 -8.96
C SER A 18 -2.19 9.32 -10.44
N SER A 19 -2.32 8.02 -10.70
CA SER A 19 -2.68 7.50 -12.02
C SER A 19 -4.11 7.87 -12.43
N GLY A 20 -4.99 8.10 -11.44
CA GLY A 20 -6.37 8.55 -11.61
C GLY A 20 -6.53 10.07 -11.49
N LYS A 21 -7.01 10.55 -10.33
CA LYS A 21 -7.26 11.96 -10.04
C LYS A 21 -6.42 12.43 -8.86
N ASN A 22 -5.63 13.49 -9.05
CA ASN A 22 -4.95 14.14 -7.93
C ASN A 22 -6.01 14.79 -7.05
N GLU A 23 -6.22 14.24 -5.86
CA GLU A 23 -7.07 14.87 -4.85
C GLU A 23 -6.53 16.26 -4.56
N LEU A 24 -7.39 17.27 -4.74
CA LEU A 24 -7.15 18.65 -4.28
C LEU A 24 -5.79 19.24 -4.72
N LEU A 25 -5.32 18.93 -5.94
CA LEU A 25 -4.04 19.41 -6.47
C LEU A 25 -2.78 18.92 -5.73
N ARG A 26 -2.88 17.87 -4.89
CA ARG A 26 -1.71 17.27 -4.24
C ARG A 26 -0.75 16.70 -5.28
N LEU A 27 0.53 17.03 -5.13
CA LEU A 27 1.61 16.65 -6.04
C LEU A 27 2.66 15.76 -5.36
N GLY A 28 2.29 15.05 -4.30
CA GLY A 28 3.18 14.12 -3.62
C GLY A 28 3.05 14.12 -2.11
N SER A 29 4.12 13.72 -1.42
CA SER A 29 4.07 13.61 0.03
C SER A 29 4.09 14.98 0.70
N GLY A 30 2.95 15.36 1.29
CA GLY A 30 2.81 16.63 2.03
C GLY A 30 3.60 16.71 3.33
N ARG A 31 4.14 15.59 3.81
CA ARG A 31 4.84 15.48 5.10
C ARG A 31 6.08 14.60 5.12
N SER A 32 6.63 14.27 3.94
CA SER A 32 7.78 13.37 3.84
C SER A 32 8.76 13.82 2.76
N ALA A 33 10.01 13.40 2.91
CA ALA A 33 11.04 13.63 1.92
C ALA A 33 12.20 12.62 2.08
N PHE A 34 13.04 12.54 1.06
CA PHE A 34 14.25 11.72 1.07
C PHE A 34 15.44 12.54 1.56
N TYR A 35 16.21 12.00 2.51
CA TYR A 35 17.41 12.61 3.08
C TYR A 35 18.46 11.53 3.33
N GLN A 36 19.65 11.69 2.77
CA GLN A 36 20.78 10.78 2.98
C GLN A 36 20.45 9.28 2.75
N GLY A 37 19.64 8.98 1.73
CA GLY A 37 19.22 7.61 1.41
C GLY A 37 18.10 7.06 2.30
N ALA A 38 17.58 7.85 3.25
CA ALA A 38 16.40 7.52 4.04
C ALA A 38 15.17 8.28 3.51
N TYR A 39 14.00 7.67 3.61
CA TYR A 39 12.70 8.33 3.47
C TYR A 39 12.18 8.66 4.86
N LEU A 40 12.06 9.96 5.15
CA LEU A 40 11.63 10.47 6.44
C LEU A 40 10.19 10.98 6.34
N LYS A 41 9.31 10.52 7.22
CA LYS A 41 7.89 10.92 7.27
C LYS A 41 7.59 11.59 8.60
N GLY A 42 6.88 12.71 8.57
CA GLY A 42 6.61 13.54 9.77
C GLY A 42 7.57 14.72 9.94
N ILE A 43 8.31 15.09 8.89
CA ILE A 43 9.32 16.16 8.92
C ILE A 43 8.73 17.59 8.91
N GLY A 44 7.41 17.71 9.01
CA GLY A 44 6.69 18.96 8.79
C GLY A 44 6.16 19.09 7.36
N ARG A 45 5.48 20.20 7.09
CA ARG A 45 4.84 20.44 5.79
C ARG A 45 5.85 20.62 4.68
N THR A 46 5.58 20.01 3.54
CA THR A 46 6.32 20.21 2.29
C THR A 46 5.50 21.04 1.32
N SER A 47 6.15 21.63 0.30
CA SER A 47 5.52 22.31 -0.85
C SER A 47 4.41 21.50 -1.53
N LEU A 48 4.39 20.18 -1.33
CA LEU A 48 3.53 19.23 -2.03
C LEU A 48 2.19 18.96 -1.34
N ALA A 49 2.02 19.43 -0.10
CA ALA A 49 0.83 19.13 0.70
C ALA A 49 -0.48 19.65 0.08
N ALA A 50 -0.40 20.74 -0.70
CA ALA A 50 -1.48 21.40 -1.44
C ALA A 50 -2.76 21.75 -0.64
N ASN A 51 -2.74 21.54 0.68
CA ASN A 51 -3.82 21.74 1.64
C ASN A 51 -3.50 22.88 2.63
N TRP A 52 -2.62 23.80 2.25
CA TRP A 52 -2.07 24.87 3.10
C TRP A 52 -3.12 25.72 3.83
N ASN A 53 -4.31 25.84 3.25
CA ASN A 53 -5.43 26.60 3.76
C ASN A 53 -6.65 25.73 4.07
N ASP A 54 -6.53 24.41 3.89
CA ASP A 54 -7.64 23.51 4.15
C ASP A 54 -7.63 23.10 5.63
N THR A 55 -8.35 23.89 6.42
CA THR A 55 -8.52 23.57 7.84
C THR A 55 -9.24 22.26 8.04
N SER A 56 -9.94 21.72 7.02
CA SER A 56 -10.64 20.43 7.09
C SER A 56 -9.69 19.24 7.21
N ASP A 57 -8.46 19.37 6.73
CA ASP A 57 -7.47 18.29 6.77
C ASP A 57 -6.64 18.29 8.06
N ILE A 58 -7.21 17.75 9.13
CA ILE A 58 -6.54 17.65 10.45
C ILE A 58 -5.37 16.65 10.41
N TYR A 59 -5.45 15.66 9.53
CA TYR A 59 -4.52 14.54 9.55
C TYR A 59 -3.22 14.83 8.77
N HIS A 60 -3.29 15.59 7.68
CA HIS A 60 -2.12 15.99 6.89
C HIS A 60 -1.87 17.50 6.82
N GLY A 61 -2.81 18.35 7.23
CA GLY A 61 -2.73 19.81 7.08
C GLY A 61 -1.62 20.48 7.90
N THR A 62 -1.11 19.80 8.92
CA THR A 62 -0.04 20.25 9.80
C THR A 62 1.34 19.74 9.41
N GLY A 63 1.41 18.68 8.61
CA GLY A 63 2.65 18.02 8.19
C GLY A 63 3.39 17.23 9.27
N HIS A 64 2.88 17.15 10.51
CA HIS A 64 3.46 16.25 11.50
C HIS A 64 2.97 14.82 11.30
N MET A 65 3.75 13.88 11.82
CA MET A 65 3.30 12.50 12.00
C MET A 65 2.95 12.31 13.48
N TYR A 66 1.78 11.72 13.70
CA TYR A 66 1.33 11.30 15.02
C TYR A 66 2.20 10.14 15.54
N ALA A 67 2.23 9.93 16.85
CA ALA A 67 3.02 8.87 17.46
C ALA A 67 2.37 7.50 17.28
N SER A 68 1.04 7.41 17.41
CA SER A 68 0.27 6.18 17.26
C SER A 68 0.47 5.50 15.90
N PRO A 69 0.46 6.21 14.75
CA PRO A 69 0.70 5.58 13.47
C PRO A 69 2.18 5.28 13.27
N ALA A 70 3.11 6.04 13.86
CA ALA A 70 4.54 5.75 13.78
C ALA A 70 4.92 4.45 14.50
N VAL A 71 4.39 4.28 15.72
CA VAL A 71 4.49 3.05 16.50
C VAL A 71 3.91 1.87 15.73
N ARG A 72 2.74 2.06 15.10
CA ARG A 72 2.12 1.03 14.25
C ARG A 72 2.97 0.68 13.04
N GLU A 73 3.52 1.66 12.32
CA GLU A 73 4.41 1.40 11.17
C GLU A 73 5.62 0.55 11.59
N TYR A 74 6.20 0.86 12.75
CA TYR A 74 7.35 0.14 13.30
C TYR A 74 6.96 -1.29 13.71
N ILE A 75 5.91 -1.46 14.52
CA ILE A 75 5.46 -2.78 15.00
C ILE A 75 5.08 -3.69 13.82
N SER A 76 4.40 -3.18 12.79
CA SER A 76 4.11 -3.97 11.59
C SER A 76 5.37 -4.40 10.84
N SER A 77 6.41 -3.57 10.84
CA SER A 77 7.70 -3.91 10.21
C SER A 77 8.42 -5.02 10.98
N VAL A 78 8.49 -4.91 12.32
CA VAL A 78 9.08 -5.94 13.19
C VAL A 78 8.30 -7.25 13.08
N PHE A 79 6.97 -7.19 13.10
CA PHE A 79 6.12 -8.37 12.94
C PHE A 79 6.41 -9.10 11.62
N LEU A 80 6.40 -8.39 10.49
CA LEU A 80 6.67 -9.00 9.20
C LEU A 80 8.11 -9.51 9.09
N LYS A 81 9.08 -8.85 9.74
CA LYS A 81 10.45 -9.33 9.84
C LYS A 81 10.55 -10.64 10.61
N ALA A 82 9.86 -10.76 11.76
CA ALA A 82 9.80 -12.00 12.53
C ALA A 82 9.15 -13.15 11.74
N GLN A 83 8.20 -12.84 10.85
CA GLN A 83 7.60 -13.79 9.91
C GLN A 83 8.49 -14.10 8.68
N GLY A 84 9.67 -13.49 8.56
CA GLY A 84 10.54 -13.63 7.38
C GLY A 84 10.00 -12.96 6.11
N LEU A 85 9.02 -12.05 6.25
CA LEU A 85 8.32 -11.35 5.16
C LEU A 85 8.64 -9.85 5.07
N GLU A 86 9.71 -9.38 5.71
CA GLU A 86 10.13 -7.96 5.62
C GLU A 86 10.29 -7.47 4.18
N TYR A 87 10.72 -8.35 3.27
CA TYR A 87 10.88 -8.06 1.84
C TYR A 87 9.58 -7.68 1.11
N THR A 88 8.42 -7.87 1.75
CA THR A 88 7.10 -7.58 1.18
C THR A 88 6.64 -6.14 1.42
N ILE A 89 7.39 -5.37 2.22
CA ILE A 89 7.09 -4.00 2.60
C ILE A 89 8.32 -3.10 2.45
N VAL A 90 8.10 -1.78 2.39
CA VAL A 90 9.14 -0.79 2.69
C VAL A 90 9.18 -0.61 4.21
N PRO A 91 10.16 -1.21 4.92
CA PRO A 91 10.11 -1.29 6.37
C PRO A 91 10.33 0.08 7.03
N CYS A 92 9.60 0.30 8.12
CA CYS A 92 9.96 1.31 9.11
C CYS A 92 11.12 0.74 9.95
N THR A 93 12.33 1.21 9.68
CA THR A 93 13.55 0.71 10.34
C THR A 93 13.80 1.37 11.69
N ASP A 94 13.26 2.57 11.88
CA ASP A 94 13.39 3.36 13.11
C ASP A 94 12.29 4.42 13.17
N PHE A 95 12.06 4.99 14.35
CA PHE A 95 11.23 6.17 14.50
C PHE A 95 11.73 7.03 15.68
N LEU A 96 11.61 8.35 15.50
CA LEU A 96 11.98 9.33 16.51
C LEU A 96 10.71 9.85 17.17
N LEU A 97 10.72 9.96 18.49
CA LEU A 97 9.65 10.59 19.27
C LEU A 97 10.17 11.84 19.95
N ARG A 98 9.30 12.86 20.03
CA ARG A 98 9.51 14.01 20.92
C ARG A 98 8.18 14.54 21.43
N PRO A 99 8.18 15.20 22.61
CA PRO A 99 7.01 15.95 23.06
C PRO A 99 6.55 16.97 22.02
N MET A 100 5.24 17.18 21.95
CA MET A 100 4.63 18.23 21.14
C MET A 100 4.97 19.60 21.74
N ASP A 101 5.26 20.59 20.89
CA ASP A 101 5.45 21.97 21.35
C ASP A 101 4.16 22.50 21.98
N SER A 102 4.25 23.21 23.10
CA SER A 102 3.07 23.63 23.88
C SER A 102 2.11 24.51 23.09
N ASP A 103 2.63 25.41 22.25
CA ASP A 103 1.78 26.33 21.48
C ASP A 103 1.09 25.59 20.35
N PHE A 104 1.81 24.67 19.70
CA PHE A 104 1.25 23.80 18.68
C PHE A 104 0.19 22.86 19.26
N TYR A 105 0.46 22.25 20.41
CA TYR A 105 -0.43 21.36 21.14
C TYR A 105 -1.79 22.03 21.42
N GLN A 106 -1.81 23.24 21.95
CA GLN A 106 -3.05 23.95 22.27
C GLN A 106 -3.88 24.26 21.03
N GLY A 107 -3.23 24.70 19.94
CA GLY A 107 -3.90 24.96 18.67
C GLY A 107 -4.46 23.68 18.05
N HIS A 108 -3.71 22.59 18.12
CA HIS A 108 -4.10 21.30 17.58
C HIS A 108 -5.25 20.66 18.36
N LEU A 109 -5.18 20.64 19.69
CA LEU A 109 -6.26 20.17 20.55
C LEU A 109 -7.55 20.95 20.33
N SER A 110 -7.47 22.28 20.27
CA SER A 110 -8.64 23.12 20.03
C SER A 110 -9.34 22.74 18.72
N LEU A 111 -8.57 22.41 17.68
CA LEU A 111 -9.11 21.95 16.40
C LEU A 111 -9.76 20.56 16.52
N CYS A 112 -9.12 19.62 17.22
CA CYS A 112 -9.68 18.29 17.46
C CYS A 112 -10.99 18.34 18.27
N GLU A 113 -11.03 19.15 19.33
CA GLU A 113 -12.23 19.35 20.16
C GLU A 113 -13.38 19.97 19.38
N GLN A 114 -13.12 21.01 18.59
CA GLN A 114 -14.11 21.63 17.69
C GLN A 114 -14.73 20.62 16.72
N ARG A 115 -13.98 19.56 16.39
CA ARG A 115 -14.35 18.54 15.42
C ARG A 115 -14.86 17.26 16.04
N GLN A 116 -14.86 17.18 17.37
CA GLN A 116 -15.20 15.97 18.12
C GLN A 116 -14.35 14.77 17.66
N TYR A 117 -13.10 15.03 17.28
CA TYR A 117 -12.16 13.97 16.90
C TYR A 117 -11.52 13.40 18.15
N ASP A 118 -11.82 12.13 18.46
CA ASP A 118 -11.22 11.44 19.59
C ASP A 118 -9.83 10.92 19.21
N MET A 119 -8.81 11.57 19.77
CA MET A 119 -7.41 11.30 19.48
C MET A 119 -6.77 10.49 20.62
N PRO A 120 -5.96 9.46 20.31
CA PRO A 120 -5.13 8.77 21.29
C PRO A 120 -4.35 9.74 22.19
N LEU A 121 -4.17 9.39 23.47
CA LEU A 121 -3.43 10.24 24.41
C LEU A 121 -1.97 10.48 23.96
N VAL A 122 -1.35 9.47 23.35
CA VAL A 122 0.00 9.58 22.79
C VAL A 122 0.08 10.60 21.65
N ASP A 123 -0.97 10.72 20.84
CA ASP A 123 -1.01 11.66 19.70
C ASP A 123 -1.30 13.09 20.12
N LYS A 124 -1.97 13.24 21.27
CA LYS A 124 -2.14 14.53 21.92
C LYS A 124 -0.78 15.04 22.43
N THR A 125 0.08 14.17 22.93
CA THR A 125 1.28 14.59 23.70
C THR A 125 2.58 14.51 22.93
N LEU A 126 2.67 13.63 21.93
CA LEU A 126 3.89 13.33 21.20
C LEU A 126 3.72 13.56 19.69
N GLN A 127 4.84 13.83 19.05
CA GLN A 127 4.99 13.80 17.59
C GLN A 127 6.11 12.84 17.21
N ALA A 128 6.03 12.30 15.99
CA ALA A 128 6.97 11.32 15.52
C ALA A 128 7.60 11.68 14.16
N ILE A 129 8.73 11.04 13.87
CA ILE A 129 9.28 10.90 12.52
C ILE A 129 9.55 9.41 12.29
N THR A 130 8.99 8.80 11.25
CA THR A 130 9.39 7.44 10.85
C THR A 130 10.50 7.48 9.82
N VAL A 131 11.40 6.49 9.92
CA VAL A 131 12.58 6.33 9.07
C VAL A 131 12.42 5.04 8.28
N LYS A 132 12.55 5.16 6.96
CA LYS A 132 12.46 4.04 6.01
C LYS A 132 13.65 4.09 5.06
N PRO A 133 14.06 2.98 4.43
CA PRO A 133 15.01 3.04 3.34
C PRO A 133 14.40 3.86 2.19
N GLY A 134 15.20 4.74 1.59
CA GLY A 134 14.83 5.55 0.43
C GLY A 134 15.01 4.83 -0.91
N ASP A 135 14.89 3.50 -0.90
CA ASP A 135 15.21 2.62 -2.03
C ASP A 135 13.96 2.16 -2.80
N PHE A 136 12.96 3.03 -2.90
CA PHE A 136 11.72 2.75 -3.62
C PHE A 136 11.26 3.95 -4.46
N ALA A 137 10.42 3.67 -5.45
CA ALA A 137 9.59 4.67 -6.11
C ALA A 137 8.14 4.15 -6.19
N ARG A 138 7.17 5.05 -6.12
CA ARG A 138 5.75 4.74 -6.31
C ARG A 138 5.37 4.84 -7.79
N PRO A 139 4.29 4.16 -8.22
CA PRO A 139 3.66 4.42 -9.52
C PRO A 139 3.45 5.90 -9.80
N GLY A 140 3.02 6.66 -8.78
CA GLY A 140 2.75 8.08 -8.93
C GLY A 140 4.00 8.93 -9.22
N ASN A 141 5.19 8.51 -8.77
CA ASN A 141 6.45 9.20 -9.13
C ASN A 141 6.71 9.08 -10.63
N ILE A 142 6.44 7.91 -11.23
CA ILE A 142 6.64 7.66 -12.66
C ILE A 142 5.62 8.39 -13.51
N VAL A 143 4.34 8.38 -13.12
CA VAL A 143 3.29 9.13 -13.83
C VAL A 143 3.65 10.62 -13.87
N TRP A 144 4.13 11.15 -12.73
CA TRP A 144 4.57 12.54 -12.67
C TRP A 144 5.75 12.80 -13.60
N LEU A 145 6.78 11.95 -13.55
CA LEU A 145 7.97 12.08 -14.38
C LEU A 145 7.63 12.10 -15.88
N LEU A 146 6.80 11.15 -16.33
CA LEU A 146 6.35 11.05 -17.71
C LEU A 146 5.56 12.26 -18.19
N SER A 147 4.72 12.84 -17.31
CA SER A 147 3.94 14.04 -17.63
C SER A 147 4.80 15.28 -17.87
N ARG A 148 6.06 15.27 -17.42
CA ARG A 148 7.03 16.37 -17.58
C ARG A 148 8.10 16.08 -18.62
N MET A 149 8.18 14.85 -19.10
CA MET A 149 9.23 14.42 -19.99
C MET A 149 8.98 14.90 -21.43
N SER A 150 10.05 15.30 -22.10
CA SER A 150 10.10 15.51 -23.54
C SER A 150 10.64 14.26 -24.25
N PRO A 151 10.28 13.98 -25.51
CA PRO A 151 10.70 12.76 -26.20
C PRO A 151 12.14 12.87 -26.73
N GLN A 152 13.11 13.07 -25.83
CA GLN A 152 14.53 13.12 -26.10
C GLN A 152 15.21 11.81 -25.67
N ALA A 153 16.23 11.37 -26.41
CA ALA A 153 16.87 10.06 -26.22
C ALA A 153 17.48 9.89 -24.82
N ASP A 154 18.15 10.91 -24.31
CA ASP A 154 18.77 10.93 -22.99
C ASP A 154 17.75 10.83 -21.84
N GLN A 155 16.62 11.53 -21.98
CA GLN A 155 15.50 11.45 -21.03
C GLN A 155 14.85 10.07 -21.07
N LEU A 156 14.66 9.50 -22.26
CA LEU A 156 14.09 8.17 -22.46
C LEU A 156 15.00 7.07 -21.86
N ILE A 157 16.31 7.16 -22.09
CA ILE A 157 17.30 6.25 -21.47
C ILE A 157 17.19 6.35 -19.94
N THR A 158 17.20 7.57 -19.40
CA THR A 158 17.08 7.80 -17.94
C THR A 158 15.80 7.20 -17.38
N LEU A 159 14.66 7.41 -18.05
CA LEU A 159 13.39 6.82 -17.68
C LEU A 159 13.45 5.28 -17.66
N CYS A 160 13.98 4.66 -18.72
CA CYS A 160 14.08 3.21 -18.80
C CYS A 160 14.94 2.62 -17.68
N HIS A 161 16.06 3.27 -17.36
CA HIS A 161 16.89 2.88 -16.21
C HIS A 161 16.13 3.04 -14.89
N CYS A 162 15.41 4.15 -14.68
CA CYS A 162 14.60 4.36 -13.48
C CYS A 162 13.51 3.31 -13.33
N LEU A 163 12.75 3.02 -14.39
CA LEU A 163 11.69 2.01 -14.38
C LEU A 163 12.25 0.63 -14.03
N MET A 164 13.35 0.21 -14.69
CA MET A 164 13.95 -1.08 -14.41
C MET A 164 14.51 -1.16 -12.97
N ASN A 165 15.18 -0.11 -12.50
CA ASN A 165 15.77 -0.06 -11.16
C ASN A 165 14.72 -0.02 -10.04
N TRP A 166 13.56 0.60 -10.26
CA TRP A 166 12.55 0.71 -9.20
C TRP A 166 11.48 -0.36 -9.25
N SER A 167 11.32 -1.06 -10.38
CA SER A 167 10.38 -2.18 -10.50
C SER A 167 10.98 -3.53 -10.09
N LEU A 168 12.29 -3.59 -9.82
CA LEU A 168 12.96 -4.77 -9.31
C LEU A 168 13.29 -4.60 -7.81
N PRO A 169 13.36 -5.71 -7.04
CA PRO A 169 13.74 -5.64 -5.64
C PRO A 169 15.17 -5.08 -5.49
N PRO A 170 15.49 -4.38 -4.39
CA PRO A 170 16.83 -3.81 -4.17
C PRO A 170 17.99 -4.82 -4.33
N SER A 171 17.76 -6.08 -3.98
CA SER A 171 18.73 -7.18 -4.14
C SER A 171 19.08 -7.52 -5.60
N GLN A 172 18.26 -7.10 -6.55
CA GLN A 172 18.42 -7.34 -7.99
C GLN A 172 18.84 -6.09 -8.77
N ASN A 173 18.77 -4.89 -8.17
CA ASN A 173 19.03 -3.61 -8.84
C ASN A 173 20.46 -3.43 -9.36
N HIS A 174 21.43 -4.16 -8.82
CA HIS A 174 22.85 -4.05 -9.20
C HIS A 174 23.26 -5.02 -10.31
N GLN A 175 22.38 -5.90 -10.77
CA GLN A 175 22.68 -6.76 -11.90
C GLN A 175 22.70 -5.90 -13.17
N THR A 176 23.81 -5.94 -13.90
CA THR A 176 23.98 -5.23 -15.19
C THR A 176 23.12 -5.90 -16.25
N HIS A 177 21.80 -5.77 -16.12
CA HIS A 177 20.87 -6.18 -17.16
C HIS A 177 20.97 -5.18 -18.31
N GLN A 178 20.98 -5.71 -19.53
CA GLN A 178 20.85 -4.87 -20.70
C GLN A 178 19.46 -4.22 -20.66
N VAL A 179 19.41 -2.89 -20.56
CA VAL A 179 18.16 -2.15 -20.63
C VAL A 179 17.64 -2.24 -22.06
N THR A 180 16.56 -2.99 -22.27
CA THR A 180 15.85 -3.11 -23.54
C THR A 180 14.38 -2.74 -23.33
N PRO A 181 13.64 -2.37 -24.39
CA PRO A 181 12.21 -2.10 -24.29
C PRO A 181 11.43 -3.20 -23.56
N SER A 182 11.61 -4.46 -23.97
CA SER A 182 10.93 -5.60 -23.36
C SER A 182 11.32 -5.81 -21.89
N ALA A 183 12.61 -5.73 -21.56
CA ALA A 183 13.08 -5.91 -20.17
C ALA A 183 12.48 -4.86 -19.22
N VAL A 184 12.29 -3.62 -19.67
CA VAL A 184 11.64 -2.58 -18.87
C VAL A 184 10.18 -2.93 -18.59
N ILE A 185 9.44 -3.40 -19.60
CA ILE A 185 8.02 -3.76 -19.43
C ILE A 185 7.87 -5.01 -18.56
N GLU A 186 8.75 -5.99 -18.75
CA GLU A 186 8.81 -7.20 -17.92
C GLU A 186 9.11 -6.88 -16.46
N ALA A 187 10.02 -5.94 -16.18
CA ALA A 187 10.31 -5.49 -14.82
C ALA A 187 9.08 -4.87 -14.14
N ILE A 188 8.34 -3.99 -14.84
CA ILE A 188 7.10 -3.40 -14.32
C ILE A 188 6.09 -4.50 -14.00
N ASN A 189 5.89 -5.45 -14.92
CA ASN A 189 4.99 -6.58 -14.70
C ASN A 189 5.42 -7.47 -13.54
N PHE A 190 6.73 -7.69 -13.37
CA PHE A 190 7.28 -8.41 -12.22
C PHE A 190 6.91 -7.72 -10.90
N GLY A 191 7.13 -6.42 -10.78
CA GLY A 191 6.77 -5.67 -9.57
C GLY A 191 5.27 -5.72 -9.26
N ILE A 192 4.43 -5.63 -10.30
CA ILE A 192 2.97 -5.81 -10.15
C ILE A 192 2.62 -7.20 -9.63
N TYR A 193 3.17 -8.25 -10.25
CA TYR A 193 2.95 -9.63 -9.82
C TYR A 193 3.39 -9.84 -8.36
N GLN A 194 4.56 -9.31 -8.00
CA GLN A 194 5.07 -9.37 -6.63
C GLN A 194 4.14 -8.66 -5.66
N GLY A 195 3.59 -7.51 -6.00
CA GLY A 195 2.66 -6.80 -5.11
C GLY A 195 1.35 -7.57 -4.89
N VAL A 196 0.80 -8.20 -5.93
CA VAL A 196 -0.36 -9.09 -5.76
C VAL A 196 -0.03 -10.23 -4.79
N ARG A 197 1.11 -10.91 -5.00
CA ARG A 197 1.56 -11.99 -4.12
C ARG A 197 1.80 -11.53 -2.69
N ASN A 198 2.44 -10.37 -2.51
CA ASN A 198 2.73 -9.79 -1.19
C ASN A 198 1.45 -9.53 -0.41
N ILE A 199 0.43 -8.96 -1.06
CA ILE A 199 -0.87 -8.70 -0.43
C ILE A 199 -1.57 -10.01 -0.05
N GLN A 200 -1.50 -11.05 -0.89
CA GLN A 200 -2.04 -12.36 -0.50
C GLN A 200 -1.36 -12.91 0.77
N LEU A 201 -0.02 -12.79 0.86
CA LEU A 201 0.71 -13.19 2.06
C LEU A 201 0.28 -12.37 3.29
N HIS A 202 0.03 -11.07 3.13
CA HIS A 202 -0.49 -10.22 4.21
C HIS A 202 -1.87 -10.68 4.67
N ASN A 203 -2.78 -10.98 3.73
CA ASN A 203 -4.12 -11.50 4.04
C ASN A 203 -4.07 -12.86 4.76
N GLN A 204 -3.13 -13.73 4.37
CA GLN A 204 -2.87 -15.01 5.04
C GLN A 204 -2.33 -14.86 6.47
N LEU A 205 -1.72 -13.72 6.80
CA LEU A 205 -1.30 -13.36 8.15
C LEU A 205 -2.35 -12.56 8.92
N GLY A 206 -3.49 -12.22 8.29
CA GLY A 206 -4.51 -11.38 8.92
C GLY A 206 -4.07 -9.92 9.05
N LEU A 207 -3.30 -9.41 8.09
CA LEU A 207 -2.84 -8.02 8.10
C LEU A 207 -3.62 -7.20 7.06
N PHE A 208 -4.44 -6.27 7.55
CA PHE A 208 -5.21 -5.35 6.72
C PHE A 208 -4.57 -3.96 6.70
N TRP A 209 -4.41 -3.35 5.52
CA TRP A 209 -3.66 -2.09 5.39
C TRP A 209 -4.49 -0.80 5.39
N GLY A 210 -5.80 -0.86 5.24
CA GLY A 210 -6.67 0.33 5.24
C GLY A 210 -6.68 1.15 3.96
N SER A 211 -5.55 1.28 3.26
CA SER A 211 -5.45 2.08 2.03
C SER A 211 -4.44 1.49 1.06
N ILE A 212 -4.89 1.03 -0.10
CA ILE A 212 -4.06 0.31 -1.09
C ILE A 212 -3.77 1.14 -2.35
N MET A 213 -4.55 2.20 -2.60
CA MET A 213 -4.63 2.83 -3.93
C MET A 213 -3.28 3.35 -4.47
N ASN A 214 -2.46 3.98 -3.63
CA ASN A 214 -1.17 4.56 -4.00
C ASN A 214 -0.04 4.15 -3.05
N ASN A 215 -0.32 3.19 -2.17
CA ASN A 215 0.52 2.82 -1.04
C ASN A 215 1.37 1.59 -1.34
N TYR A 216 1.97 1.56 -2.53
CA TYR A 216 2.89 0.52 -2.95
C TYR A 216 4.05 1.08 -3.78
N ALA A 217 5.20 0.43 -3.65
CA ALA A 217 6.36 0.65 -4.47
C ALA A 217 6.22 -0.09 -5.81
N LEU A 218 6.96 0.36 -6.82
CA LEU A 218 6.97 -0.23 -8.15
C LEU A 218 7.48 -1.67 -8.18
N ASP A 219 8.27 -2.09 -7.20
CA ASP A 219 8.77 -3.46 -7.02
C ASP A 219 7.77 -4.37 -6.28
N GLY A 220 6.57 -3.86 -5.98
CA GLY A 220 5.50 -4.60 -5.32
C GLY A 220 5.56 -4.58 -3.80
N ARG A 221 6.53 -3.91 -3.17
CA ARG A 221 6.53 -3.73 -1.71
C ARG A 221 5.38 -2.80 -1.30
N PHE A 222 4.63 -3.16 -0.27
CA PHE A 222 3.65 -2.25 0.32
C PHE A 222 4.37 -1.15 1.13
N LEU A 223 3.88 0.08 1.08
CA LEU A 223 4.43 1.22 1.81
C LEU A 223 3.29 1.96 2.49
N ASP A 224 3.59 2.80 3.48
CA ASP A 224 2.58 3.52 4.28
C ASP A 224 1.80 2.60 5.24
N LEU A 225 2.50 2.15 6.28
CA LEU A 225 2.04 1.12 7.22
C LEU A 225 1.17 1.70 8.35
N GLU A 226 0.73 2.96 8.21
CA GLU A 226 0.17 3.78 9.29
C GLU A 226 -1.23 3.36 9.73
N ASN A 227 -1.91 2.54 8.92
CA ASN A 227 -3.26 2.05 9.16
C ASN A 227 -3.33 0.51 9.26
N ALA A 228 -2.18 -0.15 9.39
CA ALA A 228 -2.09 -1.58 9.53
C ALA A 228 -2.95 -2.10 10.70
N THR A 229 -3.82 -3.05 10.45
CA THR A 229 -4.73 -3.63 11.44
C THR A 229 -4.56 -5.13 11.42
N PHE A 230 -4.30 -5.71 12.60
CA PHE A 230 -4.18 -7.16 12.75
C PHE A 230 -5.57 -7.73 13.02
N ILE A 231 -5.95 -8.74 12.24
CA ILE A 231 -7.22 -9.44 12.35
C ILE A 231 -6.95 -10.94 12.26
N ALA A 232 -7.98 -11.76 12.44
CA ALA A 232 -7.90 -13.17 12.13
C ALA A 232 -7.44 -13.39 10.68
N PRO A 233 -6.45 -14.28 10.44
CA PRO A 233 -6.07 -14.74 9.12
C PRO A 233 -7.25 -15.17 8.26
N GLY A 234 -7.25 -14.75 6.99
CA GLY A 234 -8.26 -15.17 6.03
C GLY A 234 -9.68 -14.73 6.41
N LEU A 235 -9.84 -13.60 7.10
CA LEU A 235 -11.15 -13.00 7.34
C LEU A 235 -11.58 -12.13 6.15
N VAL A 236 -12.84 -12.28 5.75
CA VAL A 236 -13.51 -11.43 4.77
C VAL A 236 -14.68 -10.73 5.45
N GLY A 237 -14.78 -9.42 5.27
CA GLY A 237 -15.79 -8.59 5.93
C GLY A 237 -15.78 -7.16 5.43
N GLU A 238 -16.59 -6.30 6.03
CA GLU A 238 -16.65 -4.87 5.71
C GLU A 238 -16.42 -4.05 6.98
N PHE A 239 -15.60 -3.00 6.90
CA PHE A 239 -15.53 -2.04 7.99
C PHE A 239 -16.77 -1.15 8.05
N VAL A 240 -17.53 -1.29 9.12
CA VAL A 240 -18.64 -0.38 9.44
C VAL A 240 -18.18 0.59 10.52
N SER A 241 -18.00 1.86 10.17
CA SER A 241 -17.67 2.90 11.16
C SER A 241 -18.82 3.07 12.15
N GLN A 242 -18.56 2.87 13.45
CA GLN A 242 -19.56 3.11 14.50
C GLN A 242 -20.08 4.56 14.42
N GLY A 243 -21.41 4.71 14.39
CA GLY A 243 -22.09 6.01 14.27
C GLY A 243 -22.66 6.32 12.88
N GLN A 244 -22.32 5.54 11.86
CA GLN A 244 -23.00 5.59 10.56
C GLN A 244 -23.65 4.25 10.29
N SER A 245 -24.91 4.13 10.72
CA SER A 245 -25.75 3.02 10.28
C SER A 245 -25.73 3.00 8.74
N PRO A 246 -25.46 1.85 8.09
CA PRO A 246 -25.55 1.72 6.64
C PRO A 246 -26.95 2.09 6.11
N VAL A 247 -27.96 2.10 6.99
CA VAL A 247 -29.34 2.53 6.70
C VAL A 247 -29.48 4.05 6.52
N CYS A 248 -28.51 4.85 6.99
CA CYS A 248 -28.60 6.32 6.98
C CYS A 248 -27.53 7.02 6.12
N ALA A 249 -26.59 6.27 5.53
CA ALA A 249 -25.67 6.85 4.56
C ALA A 249 -26.42 7.17 3.27
N THR A 250 -26.43 8.44 2.86
CA THR A 250 -27.02 8.82 1.57
C THR A 250 -26.34 8.04 0.44
N PRO A 251 -27.04 7.70 -0.65
CA PRO A 251 -26.45 6.99 -1.79
C PRO A 251 -25.18 7.65 -2.36
N ASN A 252 -25.00 8.95 -2.17
CA ASN A 252 -23.80 9.68 -2.58
C ASN A 252 -22.62 9.47 -1.62
N ALA A 253 -22.85 9.32 -0.31
CA ALA A 253 -21.78 9.02 0.66
C ALA A 253 -21.25 7.59 0.53
N MET A 254 -22.04 6.67 -0.03
CA MET A 254 -21.59 5.32 -0.39
C MET A 254 -20.82 5.27 -1.71
N ARG A 255 -21.12 6.15 -2.68
CA ARG A 255 -20.43 6.15 -3.99
C ARG A 255 -18.97 6.59 -3.92
N ASP A 256 -18.63 7.47 -2.98
CA ASP A 256 -17.25 7.91 -2.75
C ASP A 256 -16.50 7.03 -1.75
N ARG A 257 -17.17 6.06 -1.14
CA ARG A 257 -16.54 5.04 -0.30
C ARG A 257 -16.38 3.79 -1.13
N SER A 258 -15.17 3.54 -1.64
CA SER A 258 -14.82 2.17 -1.97
C SER A 258 -15.05 1.34 -0.70
N PRO A 259 -16.00 0.37 -0.69
CA PRO A 259 -16.25 -0.43 0.48
C PRO A 259 -14.92 -1.03 0.91
N SER A 260 -14.53 -0.77 2.16
CA SER A 260 -13.29 -1.30 2.72
C SER A 260 -13.53 -2.77 3.06
N ILE A 261 -13.59 -3.59 2.01
CA ILE A 261 -13.77 -5.02 2.13
C ILE A 261 -12.43 -5.62 2.57
N LEU A 262 -12.45 -6.16 3.77
CA LEU A 262 -11.39 -6.95 4.39
C LEU A 262 -11.12 -8.22 3.59
N GLY A 263 -9.86 -8.60 3.46
CA GLY A 263 -9.45 -9.86 2.84
C GLY A 263 -9.49 -9.87 1.31
N MET A 264 -9.91 -8.78 0.66
CA MET A 264 -10.02 -8.64 -0.80
C MET A 264 -9.10 -7.55 -1.38
N GLU A 265 -8.09 -7.14 -0.61
CA GLU A 265 -7.09 -6.12 -0.92
C GLU A 265 -6.41 -6.31 -2.28
N VAL A 266 -6.23 -7.57 -2.70
CA VAL A 266 -5.69 -7.96 -4.00
C VAL A 266 -6.44 -7.27 -5.15
N LEU A 267 -7.77 -7.18 -5.07
CA LEU A 267 -8.58 -6.55 -6.12
C LEU A 267 -8.37 -5.03 -6.16
N GLY A 268 -8.26 -4.39 -4.99
CA GLY A 268 -7.95 -2.97 -4.89
C GLY A 268 -6.57 -2.65 -5.48
N TYR A 269 -5.57 -3.47 -5.18
CA TYR A 269 -4.22 -3.36 -5.76
C TYR A 269 -4.21 -3.58 -7.26
N ALA A 270 -4.91 -4.62 -7.74
CA ALA A 270 -5.01 -4.93 -9.16
C ALA A 270 -5.67 -3.78 -9.93
N LYS A 271 -6.72 -3.17 -9.37
CA LYS A 271 -7.34 -1.96 -9.95
C LYS A 271 -6.36 -0.81 -10.04
N ALA A 272 -5.65 -0.48 -8.95
CA ALA A 272 -4.69 0.60 -8.93
C ALA A 272 -3.54 0.37 -9.92
N SER A 273 -3.06 -0.87 -10.00
CA SER A 273 -2.02 -1.30 -10.94
C SER A 273 -2.50 -1.23 -12.39
N ARG A 274 -3.75 -1.61 -12.68
CA ARG A 274 -4.38 -1.49 -14.00
C ARG A 274 -4.45 -0.02 -14.42
N ASP A 275 -4.89 0.87 -13.53
CA ASP A 275 -4.94 2.32 -13.81
C ASP A 275 -3.57 2.89 -14.10
N PHE A 276 -2.56 2.48 -13.31
CA PHE A 276 -1.18 2.84 -13.56
C PHE A 276 -0.71 2.38 -14.95
N VAL A 277 -0.89 1.09 -15.26
CA VAL A 277 -0.46 0.50 -16.54
C VAL A 277 -1.12 1.21 -17.73
N LEU A 278 -2.43 1.45 -17.66
CA LEU A 278 -3.15 2.17 -18.70
C LEU A 278 -2.66 3.62 -18.83
N ARG A 279 -2.36 4.29 -17.71
CA ARG A 279 -1.83 5.66 -17.75
C ARG A 279 -0.45 5.72 -18.39
N ILE A 280 0.46 4.79 -18.06
CA ILE A 280 1.79 4.74 -18.67
C ILE A 280 1.69 4.52 -20.18
N LYS A 281 0.82 3.63 -20.63
CA LYS A 281 0.57 3.40 -22.07
C LYS A 281 0.18 4.69 -22.79
N VAL A 282 -0.74 5.47 -22.22
CA VAL A 282 -1.15 6.77 -22.80
C VAL A 282 0.02 7.74 -22.88
N GLU A 283 0.84 7.85 -21.83
CA GLU A 283 2.01 8.74 -21.85
C GLU A 283 3.09 8.28 -22.84
N LEU A 284 3.31 6.97 -22.98
CA LEU A 284 4.23 6.43 -24.00
C LEU A 284 3.73 6.71 -25.42
N GLN A 285 2.41 6.60 -25.68
CA GLN A 285 1.80 6.96 -26.96
C GLN A 285 1.96 8.45 -27.27
N ARG A 286 1.79 9.32 -26.26
CA ARG A 286 2.03 10.76 -26.39
C ARG A 286 3.49 11.05 -26.74
N LEU A 287 4.43 10.47 -26.01
CA LEU A 287 5.86 10.64 -26.30
C LEU A 287 6.22 10.13 -27.69
N TYR A 288 5.63 9.03 -28.14
CA TYR A 288 5.84 8.49 -29.48
C TYR A 288 5.37 9.46 -30.57
N SER A 289 4.20 10.08 -30.40
CA SER A 289 3.65 11.02 -31.39
C SER A 289 4.41 12.34 -31.44
N GLU A 290 4.97 12.78 -30.32
CA GLU A 290 5.77 14.00 -30.20
C GLU A 290 7.25 13.80 -30.58
N ALA A 291 7.75 12.56 -30.58
CA ALA A 291 9.14 12.28 -30.92
C ALA A 291 9.45 12.78 -32.34
N ILE A 292 10.60 13.46 -32.48
CA ILE A 292 11.09 13.92 -33.79
C ILE A 292 12.16 12.97 -34.31
N ASP A 293 13.00 12.45 -33.41
CA ASP A 293 14.11 11.55 -33.70
C ASP A 293 13.66 10.11 -33.97
N ASP A 294 14.19 9.50 -35.03
CA ASP A 294 13.83 8.14 -35.47
C ASP A 294 14.27 7.06 -34.47
N THR A 295 15.38 7.29 -33.76
CA THR A 295 15.85 6.35 -32.73
C THR A 295 14.87 6.32 -31.55
N CYS A 296 14.44 7.49 -31.08
CA CYS A 296 13.42 7.61 -30.03
C CYS A 296 12.09 6.99 -30.46
N LYS A 297 11.63 7.27 -31.69
CA LYS A 297 10.40 6.66 -32.23
C LYS A 297 10.49 5.14 -32.28
N SER A 298 11.61 4.61 -32.78
CA SER A 298 11.83 3.16 -32.87
C SER A 298 11.79 2.52 -31.48
N TRP A 299 12.46 3.13 -30.50
CA TRP A 299 12.47 2.64 -29.12
C TRP A 299 11.08 2.66 -28.48
N LEU A 300 10.37 3.79 -28.57
CA LEU A 300 9.02 3.93 -28.03
C LEU A 300 8.03 2.98 -28.70
N SER A 301 8.16 2.75 -30.01
CA SER A 301 7.36 1.76 -30.74
C SER A 301 7.61 0.34 -30.23
N GLN A 302 8.86 -0.03 -29.98
CA GLN A 302 9.20 -1.34 -29.39
C GLN A 302 8.69 -1.46 -27.95
N MET A 303 8.76 -0.40 -27.15
CA MET A 303 8.17 -0.39 -25.80
C MET A 303 6.67 -0.60 -25.86
N LEU A 304 5.95 0.11 -26.75
CA LEU A 304 4.51 -0.06 -26.93
C LEU A 304 4.16 -1.47 -27.40
N GLN A 305 4.94 -2.06 -28.31
CA GLN A 305 4.73 -3.45 -28.73
C GLN A 305 4.93 -4.44 -27.58
N ALA A 306 6.01 -4.28 -26.80
CA ALA A 306 6.24 -5.09 -25.61
C ALA A 306 5.12 -4.89 -24.58
N TRP A 307 4.61 -3.66 -24.44
CA TRP A 307 3.49 -3.32 -23.56
C TRP A 307 2.23 -4.13 -23.90
N GLU A 308 1.83 -4.16 -25.17
CA GLU A 308 0.65 -4.92 -25.60
C GLU A 308 0.82 -6.43 -25.41
N SER A 309 2.05 -6.94 -25.55
CA SER A 309 2.34 -8.35 -25.33
C SER A 309 2.23 -8.74 -23.86
N VAL A 310 2.85 -7.96 -22.96
CA VAL A 310 2.92 -8.25 -21.53
C VAL A 310 1.59 -7.96 -20.83
N PHE A 311 0.95 -6.84 -21.14
CA PHE A 311 -0.32 -6.41 -20.55
C PHE A 311 -1.52 -6.71 -21.47
N SER A 312 -1.52 -7.91 -22.05
CA SER A 312 -2.63 -8.42 -22.87
C SER A 312 -3.86 -8.79 -22.02
N PRO A 313 -5.04 -9.02 -22.62
CA PRO A 313 -6.23 -9.47 -21.89
C PRO A 313 -6.02 -10.74 -21.05
N GLY A 314 -5.10 -11.62 -21.43
CA GLY A 314 -4.77 -12.84 -20.69
C GLY A 314 -3.77 -12.65 -19.54
N SER A 315 -3.17 -11.46 -19.41
CA SER A 315 -2.23 -11.16 -18.31
C SER A 315 -2.93 -11.07 -16.96
N LEU A 316 -2.17 -11.21 -15.87
CA LEU A 316 -2.71 -11.23 -14.49
C LEU A 316 -3.65 -10.04 -14.22
N LEU A 317 -3.27 -8.83 -14.62
CA LEU A 317 -4.06 -7.63 -14.34
C LEU A 317 -5.39 -7.56 -15.08
N PHE A 318 -5.54 -8.29 -16.19
CA PHE A 318 -6.73 -8.27 -17.04
C PHE A 318 -7.53 -9.57 -16.99
N ASN A 319 -6.97 -10.63 -16.39
CA ASN A 319 -7.65 -11.88 -16.13
C ASN A 319 -8.42 -11.83 -14.80
N THR A 320 -9.69 -11.44 -14.86
CA THR A 320 -10.57 -11.30 -13.69
C THR A 320 -10.77 -12.60 -12.94
N ALA A 321 -10.84 -13.74 -13.63
CA ALA A 321 -11.00 -15.05 -13.00
C ALA A 321 -9.80 -15.40 -12.11
N VAL A 322 -8.58 -15.18 -12.61
CA VAL A 322 -7.35 -15.39 -11.82
C VAL A 322 -7.29 -14.43 -10.64
N LEU A 323 -7.58 -13.15 -10.83
CA LEU A 323 -7.60 -12.17 -9.73
C LEU A 323 -8.63 -12.53 -8.66
N LYS A 324 -9.81 -13.01 -9.07
CA LYS A 324 -10.85 -13.50 -8.18
C LYS A 324 -10.37 -14.69 -7.36
N GLU A 325 -9.83 -15.71 -8.02
CA GLU A 325 -9.27 -16.89 -7.36
C GLU A 325 -8.21 -16.49 -6.34
N MET A 326 -7.28 -15.61 -6.74
CA MET A 326 -6.22 -15.10 -5.88
C MET A 326 -6.74 -14.32 -4.67
N ALA A 327 -7.79 -13.52 -4.84
CA ALA A 327 -8.39 -12.75 -3.75
C ALA A 327 -9.13 -13.65 -2.74
N ILE A 328 -9.85 -14.67 -3.20
CA ILE A 328 -10.65 -15.52 -2.30
C ILE A 328 -9.83 -16.66 -1.68
N ALA A 329 -8.71 -17.08 -2.29
CA ALA A 329 -7.94 -18.26 -1.85
C ALA A 329 -7.59 -18.25 -0.36
N PRO A 330 -7.05 -17.15 0.25
CA PRO A 330 -6.73 -17.14 1.68
C PRO A 330 -7.93 -17.41 2.60
N TYR A 331 -9.13 -16.99 2.19
CA TYR A 331 -10.37 -17.24 2.93
C TYR A 331 -10.84 -18.70 2.79
N ILE A 332 -10.73 -19.28 1.59
CA ILE A 332 -11.12 -20.67 1.32
C ILE A 332 -10.19 -21.66 2.01
N GLU A 333 -8.88 -21.43 1.97
CA GLU A 333 -7.87 -22.25 2.64
C GLU A 333 -8.11 -22.37 4.15
N ARG A 334 -8.81 -21.41 4.75
CA ARG A 334 -9.19 -21.38 6.18
C ARG A 334 -10.59 -21.91 6.46
N GLY A 335 -11.23 -22.57 5.49
CA GLY A 335 -12.58 -23.13 5.64
C GLY A 335 -13.71 -22.12 5.43
N GLY A 336 -13.42 -20.97 4.83
CA GLY A 336 -14.41 -19.99 4.43
C GLY A 336 -15.38 -20.52 3.37
N ASN A 337 -16.57 -19.91 3.28
CA ASN A 337 -17.59 -20.28 2.30
C ASN A 337 -17.26 -19.77 0.89
N MET A 338 -16.98 -20.69 -0.05
CA MET A 338 -16.66 -20.37 -1.45
C MET A 338 -17.69 -19.52 -2.16
N GLU A 339 -18.98 -19.77 -1.94
CA GLU A 339 -20.05 -19.04 -2.60
C GLU A 339 -20.07 -17.57 -2.14
N ILE A 340 -19.95 -17.34 -0.83
CA ILE A 340 -19.93 -15.99 -0.24
C ILE A 340 -18.71 -15.20 -0.75
N ALA A 341 -17.52 -15.79 -0.67
CA ALA A 341 -16.30 -15.11 -1.11
C ALA A 341 -16.35 -14.78 -2.61
N SER A 342 -16.86 -15.72 -3.41
CA SER A 342 -17.08 -15.54 -4.85
C SER A 342 -18.02 -14.38 -5.15
N GLN A 343 -19.18 -14.31 -4.47
CA GLN A 343 -20.16 -13.22 -4.63
C GLN A 343 -19.58 -11.86 -4.23
N LEU A 344 -18.83 -11.79 -3.12
CA LEU A 344 -18.17 -10.55 -2.68
C LEU A 344 -17.10 -10.11 -3.66
N ALA A 345 -16.31 -11.03 -4.19
CA ALA A 345 -15.32 -10.72 -5.22
C ALA A 345 -15.98 -10.23 -6.51
N ASP A 346 -17.10 -10.84 -6.94
CA ASP A 346 -17.84 -10.38 -8.13
C ASP A 346 -18.40 -8.96 -7.96
N LEU A 347 -18.93 -8.66 -6.77
CA LEU A 347 -19.40 -7.32 -6.42
C LEU A 347 -18.24 -6.30 -6.51
N LEU A 348 -17.09 -6.61 -5.89
CA LEU A 348 -15.91 -5.75 -5.96
C LEU A 348 -15.37 -5.59 -7.37
N LEU A 349 -15.28 -6.66 -8.14
CA LEU A 349 -14.85 -6.58 -9.53
C LEU A 349 -15.80 -5.70 -10.36
N SER A 350 -17.10 -5.71 -10.06
CA SER A 350 -18.08 -4.83 -10.69
C SER A 350 -17.84 -3.37 -10.28
N ASP A 351 -17.75 -3.10 -8.99
CA ASP A 351 -17.59 -1.74 -8.44
C ASP A 351 -16.26 -1.09 -8.86
N LEU A 352 -15.21 -1.89 -8.95
CA LEU A 352 -13.90 -1.47 -9.44
C LEU A 352 -13.86 -1.34 -10.98
N GLY A 353 -14.95 -1.66 -11.69
CA GLY A 353 -14.99 -1.61 -13.16
C GLY A 353 -14.03 -2.61 -13.82
N LEU A 354 -13.77 -3.73 -13.15
CA LEU A 354 -12.92 -4.82 -13.63
C LEU A 354 -13.72 -5.85 -14.44
N ASN A 355 -15.05 -5.90 -14.28
CA ASN A 355 -15.98 -6.73 -15.06
C ASN A 355 -16.20 -6.17 -16.48
N SER A 356 -15.21 -6.28 -17.36
CA SER A 356 -15.46 -6.15 -18.80
C SER A 356 -15.78 -7.53 -19.36
N SER A 357 -17.04 -7.74 -19.75
CA SER A 357 -17.61 -8.96 -20.35
C SER A 357 -17.08 -9.28 -21.76
N GLU A 358 -15.79 -9.09 -22.03
CA GLU A 358 -15.17 -9.32 -23.35
C GLU A 358 -14.22 -10.53 -23.41
N SER A 359 -14.08 -11.32 -22.34
CA SER A 359 -13.06 -12.40 -22.28
C SER A 359 -13.56 -13.81 -21.98
N GLU A 360 -14.86 -14.11 -22.05
CA GLU A 360 -15.36 -15.47 -21.73
C GLU A 360 -14.82 -16.57 -22.68
N ASP A 361 -14.22 -16.23 -23.82
CA ASP A 361 -13.71 -17.21 -24.80
C ASP A 361 -12.20 -17.51 -24.74
N MET A 362 -11.44 -16.98 -23.76
CA MET A 362 -10.01 -17.29 -23.64
C MET A 362 -9.56 -17.52 -22.19
N MET A 363 -9.91 -18.67 -21.62
CA MET A 363 -9.22 -19.17 -20.42
C MET A 363 -7.93 -19.90 -20.85
N PRO A 364 -6.73 -19.39 -20.54
CA PRO A 364 -5.51 -20.19 -20.66
C PRO A 364 -5.54 -21.33 -19.63
N ASP A 365 -5.00 -22.48 -20.01
CA ASP A 365 -4.91 -23.68 -19.18
C ASP A 365 -4.06 -23.42 -17.93
N LEU A 366 -4.71 -23.28 -16.78
CA LEU A 366 -4.11 -22.90 -15.48
C LEU A 366 -3.19 -23.98 -14.89
N HIS A 367 -3.11 -25.16 -15.51
CA HIS A 367 -2.34 -26.31 -15.02
C HIS A 367 -0.80 -26.20 -15.16
N ASN A 368 -0.26 -25.14 -15.77
CA ASN A 368 1.19 -24.97 -15.97
C ASN A 368 1.87 -23.92 -15.08
N ILE A 369 1.15 -23.31 -14.13
CA ILE A 369 1.77 -22.44 -13.12
C ILE A 369 2.07 -23.31 -11.89
N GLN A 370 3.32 -23.77 -11.76
CA GLN A 370 3.76 -24.49 -10.56
C GLN A 370 3.88 -23.53 -9.37
N TRP A 371 2.87 -23.52 -8.52
CA TRP A 371 2.91 -22.88 -7.21
C TRP A 371 3.72 -23.77 -6.24
N THR A 372 4.86 -23.29 -5.76
CA THR A 372 5.59 -23.97 -4.68
C THR A 372 5.14 -23.37 -3.34
N LEU A 373 4.15 -24.01 -2.71
CA LEU A 373 3.71 -23.72 -1.34
C LEU A 373 4.63 -24.45 -0.35
N LEU A 374 5.20 -23.70 0.61
CA LEU A 374 5.93 -24.25 1.75
C LEU A 374 4.94 -24.56 2.87
N GLU A 375 4.52 -25.82 3.01
CA GLU A 375 3.71 -26.28 4.14
C GLU A 375 4.60 -26.58 5.37
N LYS A 376 4.26 -25.98 6.51
CA LYS A 376 4.59 -26.50 7.84
C LYS A 376 3.36 -26.40 8.74
N SER A 377 3.11 -27.50 9.45
CA SER A 377 1.98 -27.73 10.36
C SER A 377 2.14 -27.04 11.72
N ILE A 378 1.07 -26.42 12.22
CA ILE A 378 0.96 -25.86 13.59
C ILE A 378 -0.32 -26.40 14.26
N PRO A 379 -0.28 -26.83 15.54
CA PRO A 379 -1.43 -27.40 16.24
C PRO A 379 -2.34 -26.32 16.87
N GLN A 380 -3.62 -26.68 17.04
CA GLN A 380 -4.75 -25.85 17.49
C GLN A 380 -4.78 -25.60 19.01
N PRO A 381 -5.26 -24.43 19.47
CA PRO A 381 -5.97 -24.29 20.75
C PRO A 381 -7.39 -23.68 20.64
N GLU A 382 -8.17 -23.88 21.70
CA GLU A 382 -9.61 -23.57 21.88
C GLU A 382 -9.97 -22.06 21.96
N PRO A 383 -11.25 -21.67 21.75
CA PRO A 383 -11.64 -20.32 21.31
C PRO A 383 -12.24 -19.42 22.40
N ILE A 384 -11.99 -18.10 22.36
CA ILE A 384 -12.95 -17.05 22.82
C ILE A 384 -12.69 -15.71 22.09
N ALA A 385 -13.62 -15.27 21.22
CA ALA A 385 -14.11 -13.89 21.08
C ALA A 385 -15.10 -13.78 19.89
N LYS A 386 -16.24 -13.09 20.09
CA LYS A 386 -17.24 -12.78 19.06
C LYS A 386 -16.88 -11.46 18.38
N VAL A 387 -16.65 -11.51 17.06
CA VAL A 387 -16.73 -10.34 16.18
C VAL A 387 -18.11 -10.38 15.51
N ASP A 388 -18.91 -9.33 15.66
CA ASP A 388 -20.17 -9.21 14.93
C ASP A 388 -19.88 -8.87 13.46
N ILE A 389 -19.74 -9.92 12.64
CA ILE A 389 -19.71 -9.81 11.18
C ILE A 389 -21.14 -9.54 10.71
N TRP A 390 -21.46 -8.28 10.40
CA TRP A 390 -22.77 -7.93 9.87
C TRP A 390 -22.81 -8.17 8.35
N CYS A 391 -23.43 -9.27 7.93
CA CYS A 391 -23.84 -9.49 6.54
C CYS A 391 -25.37 -9.31 6.48
N PRO A 392 -25.91 -8.32 5.72
CA PRO A 392 -27.34 -7.94 5.77
C PRO A 392 -28.34 -9.05 5.42
N SER A 393 -27.88 -10.18 4.85
CA SER A 393 -28.73 -11.27 4.35
C SER A 393 -28.55 -12.61 5.06
N TRP A 394 -27.73 -12.72 6.12
CA TRP A 394 -27.37 -14.02 6.68
C TRP A 394 -27.73 -14.20 8.16
N GLN A 395 -28.52 -15.24 8.46
CA GLN A 395 -28.85 -15.76 9.80
C GLN A 395 -28.27 -17.17 10.02
N GLY A 396 -27.08 -17.45 9.49
CA GLY A 396 -26.38 -18.72 9.72
C GLY A 396 -25.31 -18.59 10.80
N GLU A 397 -25.13 -19.63 11.61
CA GLU A 397 -23.97 -19.77 12.49
C GLU A 397 -22.80 -20.33 11.66
N SER A 398 -21.82 -19.51 11.27
CA SER A 398 -20.54 -20.03 10.76
C SER A 398 -19.61 -20.32 11.93
N THR A 399 -19.19 -21.57 12.07
CA THR A 399 -18.13 -21.97 13.01
C THR A 399 -16.75 -21.68 12.40
N PHE A 400 -16.45 -20.40 12.16
CA PHE A 400 -15.10 -19.98 11.80
C PHE A 400 -14.25 -19.94 13.07
N GLN A 401 -13.28 -20.83 13.20
CA GLN A 401 -12.33 -20.86 14.31
C GLN A 401 -11.02 -20.23 13.83
N ALA A 402 -10.82 -18.95 14.15
CA ALA A 402 -9.54 -18.29 13.97
C ALA A 402 -8.78 -18.21 15.28
N ASP A 403 -7.46 -18.43 15.22
CA ASP A 403 -6.56 -18.10 16.30
C ASP A 403 -6.35 -16.59 16.32
N TRP A 404 -7.11 -15.93 17.19
CA TRP A 404 -7.01 -14.49 17.42
C TRP A 404 -5.86 -14.12 18.35
N SER A 405 -5.25 -15.08 19.05
CA SER A 405 -4.38 -14.80 20.19
C SER A 405 -3.22 -13.88 19.84
N LEU A 406 -2.58 -14.09 18.68
CA LEU A 406 -1.50 -13.23 18.19
C LEU A 406 -2.01 -11.85 17.76
N ALA A 407 -3.08 -11.80 16.95
CA ALA A 407 -3.64 -10.53 16.47
C ALA A 407 -4.14 -9.65 17.62
N ASP A 408 -4.83 -10.24 18.60
CA ASP A 408 -5.31 -9.58 19.80
C ASP A 408 -4.16 -9.09 20.67
N THR A 409 -3.12 -9.91 20.88
CA THR A 409 -1.94 -9.50 21.64
C THR A 409 -1.26 -8.30 21.00
N VAL A 410 -1.07 -8.33 19.68
CA VAL A 410 -0.41 -7.22 18.95
C VAL A 410 -1.27 -5.96 19.00
N ASN A 411 -2.57 -6.06 18.72
CA ASN A 411 -3.47 -4.92 18.79
C ASN A 411 -3.54 -4.34 20.22
N GLN A 412 -3.65 -5.19 21.24
CA GLN A 412 -3.65 -4.76 22.64
C GLN A 412 -2.38 -3.98 22.95
N LYS A 413 -1.21 -4.47 22.55
CA LYS A 413 0.07 -3.80 22.77
C LYS A 413 0.16 -2.47 22.02
N ILE A 414 -0.37 -2.39 20.80
CA ILE A 414 -0.50 -1.12 20.07
C ILE A 414 -1.39 -0.14 20.85
N PHE A 415 -2.54 -0.59 21.37
CA PHE A 415 -3.45 0.26 22.15
C PHE A 415 -2.87 0.65 23.52
N GLU A 416 -2.06 -0.19 24.15
CA GLU A 416 -1.32 0.19 25.37
C GLU A 416 -0.38 1.38 25.08
N ALA A 417 0.26 1.43 23.91
CA ALA A 417 1.08 2.57 23.51
C ALA A 417 0.26 3.85 23.31
N PHE A 418 -1.01 3.73 22.95
CA PHE A 418 -1.90 4.87 22.67
C PHE A 418 -2.26 5.67 23.92
N GLU A 419 -2.16 5.04 25.09
CA GLU A 419 -2.42 5.62 26.40
C GLU A 419 -1.16 6.23 27.07
N MET A 420 -0.02 6.22 26.38
CA MET A 420 1.24 6.73 26.93
C MET A 420 1.47 8.21 26.61
N THR A 421 2.14 8.94 27.50
CA THR A 421 2.47 10.36 27.30
C THR A 421 3.97 10.64 27.20
N GLU A 422 4.80 9.71 27.65
CA GLU A 422 6.26 9.88 27.73
C GLU A 422 6.95 9.06 26.65
N PRO A 423 7.91 9.64 25.89
CA PRO A 423 8.63 8.92 24.84
C PRO A 423 9.30 7.63 25.35
N GLN A 424 9.92 7.67 26.54
CA GLN A 424 10.61 6.53 27.12
C GLN A 424 9.67 5.36 27.40
N SER A 425 8.43 5.62 27.82
CA SER A 425 7.43 4.58 28.04
C SER A 425 7.05 3.89 26.74
N VAL A 426 6.84 4.67 25.67
CA VAL A 426 6.53 4.13 24.33
C VAL A 426 7.69 3.28 23.82
N MET A 427 8.93 3.76 23.94
CA MET A 427 10.10 3.00 23.50
C MET A 427 10.28 1.69 24.31
N SER A 428 10.04 1.73 25.62
CA SER A 428 10.10 0.52 26.46
C SER A 428 9.10 -0.54 26.00
N LEU A 429 7.85 -0.13 25.74
CA LEU A 429 6.81 -1.03 25.27
C LEU A 429 7.13 -1.61 23.88
N VAL A 430 7.66 -0.79 22.98
CA VAL A 430 8.10 -1.27 21.65
C VAL A 430 9.19 -2.34 21.80
N SER A 431 10.18 -2.13 22.66
CA SER A 431 11.20 -3.15 22.93
C SER A 431 10.63 -4.44 23.54
N GLU A 432 9.60 -4.35 24.39
CA GLU A 432 8.89 -5.54 24.89
C GLU A 432 8.19 -6.31 23.77
N ILE A 433 7.57 -5.60 22.81
CA ILE A 433 6.90 -6.19 21.65
C ILE A 433 7.93 -6.87 20.73
N GLU A 434 9.08 -6.24 20.50
CA GLU A 434 10.18 -6.84 19.73
C GLU A 434 10.63 -8.16 20.36
N GLN A 435 10.89 -8.15 21.68
CA GLN A 435 11.28 -9.36 22.41
C GLN A 435 10.19 -10.43 22.36
N TYR A 436 8.92 -10.05 22.46
CA TYR A 436 7.80 -10.97 22.34
C TYR A 436 7.78 -11.64 20.95
N PHE A 437 7.95 -10.87 19.88
CA PHE A 437 8.00 -11.41 18.53
C PHE A 437 9.20 -12.32 18.32
N GLU A 438 10.38 -11.93 18.79
CA GLU A 438 11.58 -12.77 18.74
C GLU A 438 11.39 -14.10 19.47
N GLN A 439 10.69 -14.11 20.61
CA GLN A 439 10.45 -15.33 21.40
C GLN A 439 9.33 -16.21 20.85
N THR A 440 8.34 -15.62 20.18
CA THR A 440 7.10 -16.34 19.79
C THR A 440 7.11 -16.75 18.32
N LEU A 441 7.72 -15.94 17.46
CA LEU A 441 7.71 -16.13 16.00
C LEU A 441 9.08 -16.55 15.44
N GLY A 442 10.13 -16.49 16.28
CA GLY A 442 11.51 -16.89 15.98
C GLY A 442 11.89 -18.26 16.53
#